data_AF-H2ZX64-F1
#
_entry.id   AF-H2ZX64-F1
#
_cell.length_a   1.000
_cell.length_b   1.000
_cell.length_c   1.000
_cell.angle_alpha   90.00
_cell.angle_beta   90.00
_cell.angle_gamma   90.00
#
_symmetry.space_group_name_H-M   'P 1'
#
loop_
_entity.id
_entity.type
_entity.pdbx_description
1 polymer ?
#
loop_
_entity_poly.entity_id
_entity_poly.type
_entity_poly.pdbx_seq_one_letter_code
_entity_poly.pdbx_strand_id
1 'polypeptide(L)'
;MSDLNLFDAWRITHPNVRDYTFISGVHLTSSRIDMIFVSKPILDVLSHSSIQPIVISDHAPITISFIPPCRRWRLNNYSIKITETQKIEAFVSVNEGSTNIYGSVWETLKCYLRGWFLSHNTDRKKDKVRKAEEYLQNIKSCEQQMRLHPSEATWAALLESRAAYDDLALEQVEFLINKTALCYSEQGERSKLLSLRFKKQEAAHVIPPIKSEESNSLITDPIEINKSFARFYFKLYTPEAEAMSNIIEEFLKPLTIPQLTEEQRDCLEAPISEAEVLATIRSMTSDKNA
;
A
#
# COMPACT_ATOMS: atom_id res chain seq x y z
N MET A 1 -1.27 24.83 10.57
CA MET A 1 -1.54 23.70 9.64
C MET A 1 -0.27 22.99 9.22
N SER A 2 0.83 23.72 9.01
CA SER A 2 2.17 23.17 8.86
C SER A 2 2.53 22.19 9.98
N ASP A 3 2.14 22.52 11.22
CA ASP A 3 2.35 21.66 12.40
C ASP A 3 1.55 20.35 12.37
N LEU A 4 0.50 20.28 11.55
CA LEU A 4 -0.34 19.09 11.36
C LEU A 4 0.04 18.31 10.09
N ASN A 5 1.03 18.75 9.33
CA ASN A 5 1.49 18.16 8.07
C ASN A 5 0.33 17.96 7.05
N LEU A 6 -0.58 18.94 7.01
CA LEU A 6 -1.72 18.98 6.10
C LEU A 6 -1.53 20.07 5.05
N PHE A 7 -1.85 19.73 3.81
CA PHE A 7 -1.59 20.55 2.64
C PHE A 7 -2.87 20.74 1.82
N ASP A 8 -3.07 21.96 1.31
CA ASP A 8 -4.19 22.26 0.42
C ASP A 8 -3.93 21.65 -0.96
N ALA A 9 -4.69 20.60 -1.31
CA ALA A 9 -4.49 19.82 -2.53
C ALA A 9 -4.63 20.66 -3.81
N TRP A 10 -5.61 21.57 -3.83
CA TRP A 10 -5.87 22.40 -5.01
C TRP A 10 -4.82 23.49 -5.15
N ARG A 11 -4.46 24.15 -4.04
CA ARG A 11 -3.46 25.24 -4.09
C ARG A 11 -2.07 24.76 -4.50
N ILE A 12 -1.67 23.56 -4.07
CA ILE A 12 -0.36 22.99 -4.46
C ILE A 12 -0.32 22.67 -5.95
N THR A 13 -1.40 22.12 -6.50
CA THR A 13 -1.48 21.79 -7.93
C THR A 13 -1.67 23.02 -8.81
N HIS A 14 -2.23 24.11 -8.26
CA HIS A 14 -2.54 25.34 -8.98
C HIS A 14 -1.98 26.60 -8.26
N PRO A 15 -0.65 26.75 -8.17
CA PRO A 15 -0.04 27.82 -7.37
C PRO A 15 -0.38 29.22 -7.90
N ASN A 16 -0.43 29.38 -9.23
CA ASN A 16 -0.63 30.66 -9.90
C ASN A 16 -2.06 30.87 -10.42
N VAL A 17 -2.94 29.89 -10.28
CA VAL A 17 -4.32 30.00 -10.79
C VAL A 17 -5.21 30.63 -9.72
N ARG A 18 -6.09 31.52 -10.17
CA ARG A 18 -7.17 32.08 -9.37
C ARG A 18 -8.47 31.47 -9.84
N ASP A 19 -9.05 30.68 -8.95
CA ASP A 19 -10.36 30.07 -9.14
C ASP A 19 -11.06 30.03 -7.78
N TYR A 20 -12.38 30.00 -7.79
CA TYR A 20 -13.21 30.38 -6.66
C TYR A 20 -14.32 29.37 -6.43
N THR A 21 -14.62 29.11 -5.15
CA THR A 21 -15.68 28.16 -4.78
C THR A 21 -16.99 28.84 -4.45
N PHE A 22 -17.00 30.16 -4.30
CA PHE A 22 -18.20 30.94 -3.97
C PHE A 22 -18.20 32.29 -4.67
N ILE A 23 -19.38 32.74 -5.08
CA ILE A 23 -19.59 34.03 -5.74
C ILE A 23 -20.69 34.79 -4.99
N SER A 24 -20.35 35.96 -4.45
CA SER A 24 -21.32 36.87 -3.83
C SER A 24 -21.92 37.78 -4.91
N GLY A 25 -23.19 37.55 -5.24
CA GLY A 25 -23.92 38.42 -6.17
C GLY A 25 -24.11 39.86 -5.65
N VAL A 26 -24.17 40.04 -4.33
CA VAL A 26 -24.40 41.36 -3.69
C VAL A 26 -23.15 42.24 -3.76
N HIS A 27 -21.98 41.67 -3.50
CA HIS A 27 -20.72 42.40 -3.48
C HIS A 27 -19.96 42.29 -4.81
N LEU A 28 -20.44 41.49 -5.76
CA LEU A 28 -19.76 41.16 -7.02
C LEU A 28 -18.33 40.65 -6.78
N THR A 29 -18.14 39.90 -5.69
CA THR A 29 -16.86 39.33 -5.28
C THR A 29 -16.88 37.81 -5.36
N SER A 30 -15.72 37.23 -5.67
CA SER A 30 -15.51 35.79 -5.67
C SER A 30 -14.50 35.41 -4.60
N SER A 31 -14.78 34.34 -3.86
CA SER A 31 -13.93 33.85 -2.79
C SER A 31 -13.77 32.34 -2.85
N ARG A 32 -12.63 31.83 -2.38
CA ARG A 32 -12.38 30.41 -2.24
C ARG A 32 -12.42 30.05 -0.76
N ILE A 33 -13.58 29.60 -0.32
CA ILE A 33 -13.87 29.29 1.09
C ILE A 33 -13.91 27.78 1.36
N ASP A 34 -14.03 26.97 0.32
CA ASP A 34 -13.98 25.52 0.40
C ASP A 34 -12.56 25.05 0.07
N MET A 35 -12.03 24.12 0.86
CA MET A 35 -10.67 23.62 0.74
C MET A 35 -10.62 22.13 1.07
N ILE A 36 -9.81 21.38 0.31
CA ILE A 36 -9.52 19.98 0.60
C ILE A 36 -8.08 19.89 1.09
N PHE A 37 -7.92 19.61 2.39
CA PHE A 37 -6.63 19.36 3.00
C PHE A 37 -6.29 17.87 2.97
N VAL A 38 -5.11 17.54 2.47
CA VAL A 38 -4.61 16.17 2.37
C VAL A 38 -3.27 16.04 3.09
N SER A 39 -2.97 14.84 3.57
CA SER A 39 -1.64 14.52 4.08
C SER A 39 -0.65 14.39 2.92
N LYS A 40 0.64 14.55 3.21
CA LYS A 40 1.71 14.45 2.20
C LYS A 40 1.68 13.14 1.37
N PRO A 41 1.46 11.94 1.95
CA PRO A 41 1.41 10.71 1.15
C PRO A 41 0.27 10.67 0.13
N ILE A 42 -0.86 11.35 0.43
CA ILE A 42 -2.00 11.46 -0.49
C ILE A 42 -1.68 12.47 -1.59
N LEU A 43 -0.98 13.55 -1.26
CA LEU A 43 -0.52 14.55 -2.23
C LEU A 43 0.38 13.92 -3.31
N ASP A 44 1.26 13.01 -2.90
CA ASP A 44 2.21 12.35 -3.80
C ASP A 44 1.52 11.40 -4.81
N VAL A 45 0.27 10.98 -4.54
CA VAL A 45 -0.54 10.15 -5.45
C VAL A 45 -1.71 10.92 -6.07
N LEU A 46 -1.80 12.23 -5.83
CA LEU A 46 -2.82 13.09 -6.41
C LEU A 46 -2.57 13.23 -7.92
N SER A 47 -3.55 12.87 -8.74
CA SER A 47 -3.44 12.95 -10.20
C SER A 47 -4.05 14.22 -10.77
N HIS A 48 -5.21 14.62 -10.28
CA HIS A 48 -5.92 15.79 -10.78
C HIS A 48 -6.70 16.46 -9.66
N SER A 49 -6.75 17.79 -9.68
CA SER A 49 -7.68 18.56 -8.86
C SER A 49 -8.34 19.64 -9.71
N SER A 50 -9.60 19.95 -9.44
CA SER A 50 -10.32 21.01 -10.15
C SER A 50 -11.47 21.53 -9.31
N ILE A 51 -11.78 22.81 -9.50
CA ILE A 51 -13.01 23.43 -9.02
C ILE A 51 -14.01 23.35 -10.18
N GLN A 52 -15.17 22.78 -9.91
CA GLN A 52 -16.22 22.56 -10.90
C GLN A 52 -17.19 23.75 -10.92
N PRO A 53 -17.94 23.96 -12.02
CA PRO A 53 -18.94 25.02 -12.07
C PRO A 53 -20.01 24.90 -10.97
N ILE A 54 -20.51 26.05 -10.55
CA ILE A 54 -21.61 26.19 -9.59
C ILE A 54 -22.92 25.89 -10.32
N VAL A 55 -23.52 24.71 -10.08
CA VAL A 55 -24.75 24.26 -10.78
C VAL A 55 -25.96 24.12 -9.86
N ILE A 56 -25.77 23.60 -8.64
CA ILE A 56 -26.88 23.20 -7.74
C ILE A 56 -26.97 24.09 -6.50
N SER A 57 -25.83 24.39 -5.88
CA SER A 57 -25.70 25.27 -4.70
C SER A 57 -25.08 26.61 -5.13
N ASP A 58 -24.96 27.54 -4.21
CA ASP A 58 -24.11 28.74 -4.27
C ASP A 58 -22.60 28.45 -4.12
N HIS A 59 -22.23 27.18 -3.87
CA HIS A 59 -20.85 26.72 -3.81
C HIS A 59 -20.46 25.81 -4.98
N ALA A 60 -19.19 25.93 -5.37
CA ALA A 60 -18.55 25.18 -6.45
C ALA A 60 -17.90 23.91 -5.86
N PRO A 61 -18.19 22.71 -6.40
CA PRO A 61 -17.60 21.48 -5.90
C PRO A 61 -16.10 21.43 -6.20
N ILE A 62 -15.31 20.92 -5.25
CA ILE A 62 -13.90 20.63 -5.46
C ILE A 62 -13.74 19.13 -5.67
N THR A 63 -13.21 18.76 -6.83
CA THR A 63 -12.94 17.36 -7.17
C THR A 63 -11.45 17.08 -7.11
N ILE A 64 -11.08 16.01 -6.39
CA ILE A 64 -9.72 15.46 -6.40
C ILE A 64 -9.75 14.02 -6.88
N SER A 65 -8.80 13.66 -7.73
CA SER A 65 -8.55 12.30 -8.18
C SER A 65 -7.17 11.86 -7.72
N PHE A 66 -7.06 10.64 -7.23
CA PHE A 66 -5.79 10.06 -6.82
C PHE A 66 -5.59 8.70 -7.51
N ILE A 67 -4.35 8.41 -7.87
CA ILE A 67 -3.95 7.08 -8.33
C ILE A 67 -3.81 6.22 -7.08
N PRO A 68 -4.65 5.20 -6.87
CA PRO A 68 -4.53 4.38 -5.67
C PRO A 68 -3.13 3.74 -5.64
N PRO A 69 -2.32 3.96 -4.58
CA PRO A 69 -1.02 3.31 -4.47
C PRO A 69 -1.23 1.80 -4.46
N CYS A 70 -0.25 1.09 -5.05
CA CYS A 70 -0.20 -0.37 -5.25
C CYS A 70 -1.16 -1.13 -4.32
N ARG A 71 -2.18 -1.79 -4.90
CA ARG A 71 -3.25 -2.45 -4.13
C ARG A 71 -2.64 -3.53 -3.24
N ARG A 72 -2.38 -3.19 -1.98
CA ARG A 72 -2.07 -4.18 -0.95
C ARG A 72 -3.30 -5.07 -0.80
N TRP A 73 -3.17 -6.31 -1.25
CA TRP A 73 -4.19 -7.32 -1.03
C TRP A 73 -4.48 -7.41 0.47
N ARG A 74 -5.76 -7.38 0.82
CA ARG A 74 -6.26 -7.63 2.16
C ARG A 74 -7.11 -8.89 2.11
N LEU A 75 -6.95 -9.74 3.11
CA LEU A 75 -7.75 -10.94 3.26
C LEU A 75 -9.22 -10.55 3.50
N ASN A 76 -10.14 -11.25 2.84
CA ASN A 76 -11.56 -11.08 3.10
C ASN A 76 -11.96 -11.95 4.31
N ASN A 77 -12.05 -11.33 5.48
CA ASN A 77 -12.32 -12.05 6.73
C ASN A 77 -13.77 -12.53 6.88
N TYR A 78 -14.69 -12.08 6.03
CA TYR A 78 -16.11 -12.45 6.13
C TYR A 78 -16.36 -13.95 5.94
N SER A 79 -15.48 -14.65 5.23
CA SER A 79 -15.68 -16.05 4.85
C SER A 79 -14.68 -17.02 5.44
N ILE A 80 -13.87 -16.56 6.40
CA ILE A 80 -12.91 -17.42 7.11
C ILE A 80 -13.69 -18.35 8.03
N LYS A 81 -14.00 -19.55 7.52
CA LYS A 81 -14.60 -20.64 8.30
C LYS A 81 -13.57 -21.75 8.49
N ILE A 82 -13.90 -22.65 9.42
CA ILE A 82 -13.15 -23.83 9.89
C ILE A 82 -12.52 -24.68 8.75
N THR A 83 -13.03 -24.60 7.52
CA THR A 83 -12.51 -25.29 6.33
C THR A 83 -11.05 -24.96 6.01
N GLU A 84 -10.51 -23.87 6.54
CA GLU A 84 -9.13 -23.44 6.33
C GLU A 84 -8.10 -24.20 7.18
N THR A 85 -8.51 -24.79 8.31
CA THR A 85 -7.58 -25.54 9.17
C THR A 85 -7.07 -26.79 8.46
N GLN A 86 -7.95 -27.47 7.72
CA GLN A 86 -7.59 -28.64 6.90
C GLN A 86 -6.56 -28.32 5.81
N LYS A 87 -6.61 -27.11 5.24
CA LYS A 87 -5.65 -26.67 4.22
C LYS A 87 -4.29 -26.34 4.82
N ILE A 88 -4.28 -25.79 6.04
CA ILE A 88 -3.05 -25.56 6.80
C ILE A 88 -2.44 -26.90 7.20
N GLU A 89 -3.23 -27.82 7.77
CA GLU A 89 -2.79 -29.16 8.14
C GLU A 89 -2.22 -29.94 6.95
N ALA A 90 -2.90 -29.90 5.80
CA ALA A 90 -2.41 -30.53 4.58
C ALA A 90 -1.12 -29.88 4.04
N PHE A 91 -0.95 -28.56 4.20
CA PHE A 91 0.30 -27.91 3.82
C PHE A 91 1.43 -28.30 4.76
N VAL A 92 1.17 -28.28 6.07
CA VAL A 92 2.17 -28.61 7.10
C VAL A 92 2.61 -30.05 6.96
N SER A 93 1.70 -31.01 6.81
CA SER A 93 2.07 -32.44 6.68
C SER A 93 2.95 -32.75 5.46
N VAL A 94 2.87 -31.95 4.39
CA VAL A 94 3.68 -32.12 3.17
C VAL A 94 5.02 -31.38 3.26
N ASN A 95 5.08 -30.26 3.97
CA ASN A 95 6.24 -29.37 3.99
C ASN A 95 7.03 -29.44 5.31
N GLU A 96 6.61 -30.27 6.25
CA GLU A 96 7.34 -30.54 7.48
C GLU A 96 8.67 -31.25 7.16
N GLY A 97 9.78 -30.66 7.60
CA GLY A 97 11.13 -31.18 7.33
C GLY A 97 11.73 -30.78 5.99
N SER A 98 11.04 -29.99 5.15
CA SER A 98 11.59 -29.55 3.85
C SER A 98 12.73 -28.53 3.98
N THR A 99 12.77 -27.77 5.08
CA THR A 99 13.85 -26.81 5.37
C THR A 99 14.13 -26.76 6.86
N ASN A 100 15.39 -26.49 7.24
CA ASN A 100 15.80 -26.29 8.64
C ASN A 100 15.35 -24.92 9.21
N ILE A 101 14.82 -24.02 8.36
CA ILE A 101 14.42 -22.68 8.74
C ILE A 101 12.89 -22.59 8.78
N TYR A 102 12.32 -22.68 9.99
CA TYR A 102 10.87 -22.58 10.19
C TYR A 102 10.25 -21.29 9.63
N GLY A 103 11.02 -20.19 9.60
CA GLY A 103 10.58 -18.93 8.98
C GLY A 103 10.24 -19.07 7.50
N SER A 104 11.01 -19.85 6.73
CA SER A 104 10.76 -20.08 5.31
C SER A 104 9.47 -20.89 5.08
N VAL A 105 9.21 -21.89 5.92
CA VAL A 105 7.96 -22.67 5.90
C VAL A 105 6.76 -21.75 6.18
N TRP A 106 6.88 -20.86 7.16
CA TRP A 106 5.84 -19.88 7.49
C TRP A 106 5.55 -18.88 6.36
N GLU A 107 6.59 -18.31 5.74
CA GLU A 107 6.40 -17.42 4.58
C GLU A 107 5.75 -18.15 3.41
N THR A 108 6.17 -19.40 3.15
CA THR A 108 5.61 -20.23 2.08
C THR A 108 4.14 -20.58 2.35
N LEU A 109 3.78 -20.90 3.59
CA LEU A 109 2.39 -21.12 4.01
C LEU A 109 1.53 -19.88 3.74
N LYS A 110 2.01 -18.69 4.11
CA LYS A 110 1.29 -17.43 3.84
C LYS A 110 1.07 -17.20 2.35
N CYS A 111 2.08 -17.45 1.51
CA CYS A 111 1.97 -17.36 0.06
C CYS A 111 0.95 -18.36 -0.51
N TYR A 112 1.01 -19.62 -0.06
CA TYR A 112 0.07 -20.67 -0.44
C TYR A 112 -1.38 -20.31 -0.08
N LEU A 113 -1.61 -19.95 1.18
CA LEU A 113 -2.93 -19.55 1.67
C LEU A 113 -3.46 -18.35 0.90
N ARG A 114 -2.63 -17.32 0.67
CA ARG A 114 -3.02 -16.15 -0.12
C ARG A 114 -3.47 -16.53 -1.52
N GLY A 115 -2.72 -17.39 -2.22
CA GLY A 115 -3.07 -17.88 -3.55
C GLY A 115 -4.41 -18.62 -3.54
N TRP A 116 -4.58 -19.51 -2.57
CA TRP A 116 -5.82 -20.26 -2.38
C TRP A 116 -7.02 -19.33 -2.12
N PHE A 117 -6.89 -18.40 -1.17
CA PHE A 117 -7.92 -17.42 -0.86
C PHE A 117 -8.31 -16.58 -2.07
N LEU A 118 -7.33 -16.17 -2.88
CA LEU A 118 -7.60 -15.38 -4.07
C LEU A 118 -8.40 -16.17 -5.10
N SER A 119 -8.03 -17.42 -5.36
CA SER A 119 -8.78 -18.32 -6.24
C SER A 119 -10.19 -18.56 -5.70
N HIS A 120 -10.29 -18.99 -4.45
CA HIS A 120 -11.56 -19.37 -3.82
C HIS A 120 -12.55 -18.20 -3.78
N ASN A 121 -12.11 -17.00 -3.41
CA ASN A 121 -12.98 -15.82 -3.42
C ASN A 121 -13.39 -15.40 -4.84
N THR A 122 -12.51 -15.60 -5.82
CA THR A 122 -12.82 -15.31 -7.23
C THR A 122 -13.89 -16.26 -7.77
N ASP A 123 -13.75 -17.55 -7.50
CA ASP A 123 -14.69 -18.58 -7.92
C ASP A 123 -16.04 -18.39 -7.24
N ARG A 124 -16.05 -18.14 -5.93
CA ARG A 124 -17.27 -17.84 -5.17
C ARG A 124 -17.99 -16.60 -5.70
N LYS A 125 -17.26 -15.56 -6.09
CA LYS A 125 -17.84 -14.36 -6.71
C LYS A 125 -18.48 -14.70 -8.06
N LYS A 126 -17.81 -15.47 -8.91
CA LYS A 126 -18.36 -15.91 -10.21
C LYS A 126 -19.62 -16.74 -10.01
N ASP A 127 -19.63 -17.68 -9.07
CA ASP A 127 -20.80 -18.50 -8.77
C ASP A 127 -21.99 -17.68 -8.28
N LYS A 128 -21.76 -16.67 -7.41
CA LYS A 128 -22.83 -15.77 -6.97
C LYS A 128 -23.43 -14.99 -8.13
N VAL A 129 -22.61 -14.45 -9.02
CA VAL A 129 -23.07 -13.72 -10.21
C VAL A 129 -23.89 -14.64 -11.10
N ARG A 130 -23.38 -15.84 -11.39
CA ARG A 130 -24.09 -16.85 -12.19
C ARG A 130 -25.45 -17.21 -11.58
N LYS A 131 -25.51 -17.50 -10.28
CA LYS A 131 -26.77 -17.81 -9.58
C LYS A 131 -27.75 -16.65 -9.61
N ALA A 132 -27.26 -15.42 -9.41
CA ALA A 132 -28.11 -14.23 -9.48
C ALA A 132 -28.71 -14.04 -10.88
N GLU A 133 -27.93 -14.27 -11.93
CA GLU A 133 -28.41 -14.25 -13.32
C GLU A 133 -29.43 -15.35 -13.58
N GLU A 134 -29.17 -16.58 -13.13
CA GLU A 134 -30.10 -17.71 -13.23
C GLU A 134 -31.44 -17.40 -12.55
N TYR A 135 -31.43 -16.90 -11.31
CA TYR A 135 -32.66 -16.54 -10.60
C TYR A 135 -33.41 -15.40 -11.30
N LEU A 136 -32.73 -14.38 -11.81
CA LEU A 136 -33.37 -13.29 -12.56
C LEU A 136 -34.03 -13.80 -13.86
N GLN A 137 -33.39 -14.72 -14.59
CA GLN A 137 -33.99 -15.33 -15.78
C GLN A 137 -35.19 -16.21 -15.43
N ASN A 138 -35.11 -16.98 -14.34
CA ASN A 138 -36.22 -17.79 -13.85
C ASN A 138 -37.41 -16.93 -13.43
N ILE A 139 -37.18 -15.84 -12.69
CA ILE A 139 -38.21 -14.86 -12.32
C ILE A 139 -38.86 -14.30 -13.58
N LYS A 140 -38.08 -13.81 -14.54
CA LYS A 140 -38.60 -13.25 -15.80
C LYS A 140 -39.45 -14.26 -16.58
N SER A 141 -39.00 -15.51 -16.65
CA SER A 141 -39.70 -16.60 -17.35
C SER A 141 -41.02 -16.95 -16.65
N CYS A 142 -41.00 -17.07 -15.32
CA CYS A 142 -42.20 -17.35 -14.53
C CYS A 142 -43.23 -16.21 -14.62
N GLU A 143 -42.78 -14.94 -14.60
CA GLU A 143 -43.67 -13.78 -14.80
C GLU A 143 -44.33 -13.78 -16.17
N GLN A 144 -43.61 -14.16 -17.23
CA GLN A 144 -44.18 -14.30 -18.57
C GLN A 144 -45.21 -15.43 -18.64
N GLN A 145 -44.91 -16.58 -18.05
CA GLN A 145 -45.85 -17.71 -17.98
C GLN A 145 -47.12 -17.34 -17.21
N MET A 146 -46.99 -16.63 -16.08
CA MET A 146 -48.15 -16.13 -15.32
C MET A 146 -49.04 -15.17 -16.11
N ARG A 147 -48.48 -14.34 -17.00
CA ARG A 147 -49.27 -13.42 -17.84
C ARG A 147 -50.11 -14.16 -18.89
N LEU A 148 -49.62 -15.29 -19.39
CA LEU A 148 -50.28 -16.09 -20.42
C LEU A 148 -51.26 -17.10 -19.80
N HIS A 149 -50.80 -17.83 -18.78
CA HIS A 149 -51.53 -18.90 -18.11
C HIS A 149 -51.32 -18.83 -16.59
N PRO A 150 -52.24 -18.18 -15.85
CA PRO A 150 -52.19 -18.15 -14.40
C PRO A 150 -52.23 -19.58 -13.81
N SER A 151 -51.20 -19.95 -13.06
CA SER A 151 -51.06 -21.27 -12.42
C SER A 151 -50.42 -21.13 -11.05
N GLU A 152 -50.95 -21.86 -10.06
CA GLU A 152 -50.43 -21.87 -8.69
C GLU A 152 -49.01 -22.45 -8.61
N ALA A 153 -48.70 -23.45 -9.43
CA ALA A 153 -47.36 -24.05 -9.50
C ALA A 153 -46.31 -23.03 -10.02
N THR A 154 -46.68 -22.22 -11.01
CA THR A 154 -45.81 -21.16 -11.54
C THR A 154 -45.60 -20.03 -10.53
N TRP A 155 -46.63 -19.72 -9.73
CA TRP A 155 -46.53 -18.75 -8.64
C TRP A 155 -45.59 -19.23 -7.52
N ALA A 156 -45.68 -20.51 -7.13
CA ALA A 156 -44.78 -21.09 -6.15
C ALA A 156 -43.31 -21.04 -6.60
N ALA A 157 -43.02 -21.42 -7.85
CA ALA A 157 -41.67 -21.37 -8.42
C ALA A 157 -41.12 -19.94 -8.53
N LEU A 158 -41.98 -18.96 -8.83
CA LEU A 158 -41.62 -17.54 -8.83
C LEU A 158 -41.23 -17.07 -7.43
N LEU A 159 -42.02 -17.42 -6.41
CA LEU A 159 -41.76 -17.05 -5.03
C LEU A 159 -40.45 -17.66 -4.53
N GLU A 160 -40.20 -18.93 -4.85
CA GLU A 160 -38.94 -19.61 -4.54
C GLU A 160 -37.73 -18.92 -5.20
N SER A 161 -37.83 -18.60 -6.49
CA SER A 161 -36.75 -17.91 -7.21
C SER A 161 -36.48 -16.50 -6.65
N ARG A 162 -37.53 -15.81 -6.20
CA ARG A 162 -37.43 -14.49 -5.57
C ARG A 162 -36.80 -14.58 -4.17
N ALA A 163 -37.22 -15.54 -3.35
CA ALA A 163 -36.62 -15.80 -2.04
C ALA A 163 -35.12 -16.15 -2.17
N ALA A 164 -34.75 -17.02 -3.10
CA ALA A 164 -33.35 -17.38 -3.34
C ALA A 164 -32.50 -16.19 -3.83
N TYR A 165 -33.08 -15.27 -4.60
CA TYR A 165 -32.43 -14.03 -4.99
C TYR A 165 -32.26 -13.06 -3.79
N ASP A 166 -33.31 -12.93 -2.97
CA ASP A 166 -33.28 -12.10 -1.77
C ASP A 166 -32.23 -12.60 -0.77
N ASP A 167 -32.07 -13.91 -0.61
CA ASP A 167 -31.01 -14.51 0.22
C ASP A 167 -29.60 -14.11 -0.26
N LEU A 168 -29.35 -14.10 -1.58
CA LEU A 168 -28.08 -13.62 -2.14
C LEU A 168 -27.86 -12.13 -1.89
N ALA A 169 -28.92 -11.32 -1.98
CA ALA A 169 -28.87 -9.89 -1.69
C ALA A 169 -28.60 -9.64 -0.20
N LEU A 170 -29.22 -10.40 0.70
CA LEU A 170 -29.01 -10.33 2.14
C LEU A 170 -27.56 -10.68 2.51
N GLU A 171 -26.96 -11.71 1.91
CA GLU A 171 -25.54 -12.02 2.14
C GLU A 171 -24.63 -10.85 1.71
N GLN A 172 -24.97 -10.16 0.62
CA GLN A 172 -24.23 -8.98 0.17
C GLN A 172 -24.38 -7.80 1.14
N VAL A 173 -25.58 -7.59 1.69
CA VAL A 173 -25.85 -6.58 2.72
C VAL A 173 -25.06 -6.90 4.00
N GLU A 174 -25.07 -8.14 4.46
CA GLU A 174 -24.32 -8.57 5.64
C GLU A 174 -22.81 -8.35 5.45
N PHE A 175 -22.27 -8.71 4.29
CA PHE A 175 -20.89 -8.43 3.94
C PHE A 175 -20.56 -6.92 4.01
N LEU A 176 -21.45 -6.06 3.50
CA LEU A 176 -21.28 -4.61 3.56
C LEU A 176 -21.34 -4.09 4.99
N ILE A 177 -22.28 -4.57 5.82
CA ILE A 177 -22.38 -4.22 7.24
C ILE A 177 -21.08 -4.57 7.96
N ASN A 178 -20.59 -5.81 7.83
CA ASN A 178 -19.34 -6.25 8.44
C ASN A 178 -18.13 -5.42 7.98
N LYS A 179 -18.08 -5.06 6.70
CA LYS A 179 -17.03 -4.18 6.16
C LYS A 179 -17.10 -2.78 6.76
N THR A 180 -18.30 -2.21 6.90
CA THR A 180 -18.47 -0.88 7.52
C THR A 180 -18.11 -0.89 9.01
N ALA A 181 -18.47 -1.94 9.76
CA ALA A 181 -18.09 -2.10 11.15
C ALA A 181 -16.56 -2.18 11.32
N LEU A 182 -15.86 -2.90 10.44
CA LEU A 182 -14.40 -2.92 10.40
C LEU A 182 -13.82 -1.53 10.10
N CYS A 183 -14.37 -0.81 9.11
CA CYS A 183 -13.94 0.56 8.83
C CYS A 183 -14.17 1.48 10.03
N TYR A 184 -15.29 1.37 10.74
CA TYR A 184 -15.57 2.17 11.93
C TYR A 184 -14.62 1.83 13.08
N SER A 185 -14.27 0.55 13.28
CA SER A 185 -13.24 0.15 14.26
C SER A 185 -11.85 0.66 13.86
N GLU A 186 -11.51 0.58 12.58
CA GLU A 186 -10.24 1.09 12.05
C GLU A 186 -10.16 2.63 12.07
N GLN A 187 -11.27 3.35 11.84
CA GLN A 187 -11.30 4.81 11.69
C GLN A 187 -11.87 5.55 12.88
N GLY A 188 -12.45 4.83 13.86
CA GLY A 188 -12.96 5.39 15.11
C GLY A 188 -11.84 5.98 15.96
N GLU A 189 -12.17 6.40 17.18
CA GLU A 189 -11.19 7.00 18.09
C GLU A 189 -10.09 5.99 18.49
N ARG A 190 -9.09 5.82 17.63
CA ARG A 190 -7.80 5.25 18.01
C ARG A 190 -7.21 6.16 19.07
N SER A 191 -6.56 5.58 20.08
CA SER A 191 -5.96 6.37 21.16
C SER A 191 -5.20 7.56 20.58
N LYS A 192 -5.52 8.76 21.06
CA LYS A 192 -4.93 10.03 20.58
C LYS A 192 -3.40 9.98 20.50
N LEU A 193 -2.79 9.18 21.38
CA LEU A 193 -1.35 8.94 21.42
C LEU A 193 -0.85 8.10 20.25
N LEU A 194 -1.56 7.04 19.88
CA LEU A 194 -1.19 6.18 18.76
C LEU A 194 -1.32 6.93 17.42
N SER A 195 -2.42 7.66 17.23
CA SER A 195 -2.60 8.49 16.03
C SER A 195 -1.55 9.59 15.93
N LEU A 196 -1.17 10.23 17.05
CA LEU A 196 -0.08 11.20 17.09
C LEU A 196 1.28 10.57 16.77
N ARG A 197 1.56 9.35 17.27
CA ARG A 197 2.79 8.62 16.99
C ARG A 197 2.90 8.27 15.51
N PHE A 198 1.83 7.78 14.89
CA PHE A 198 1.80 7.51 13.45
C PHE A 198 2.02 8.79 12.64
N LYS A 199 1.37 9.89 12.99
CA LYS A 199 1.58 11.18 12.31
C LYS A 199 3.03 11.66 12.40
N LYS A 200 3.67 11.52 13.57
CA LYS A 200 5.10 11.85 13.74
C LYS A 200 6.00 10.96 12.88
N GLN A 201 5.71 9.66 12.83
CA GLN A 201 6.47 8.71 12.03
C GLN A 201 6.28 8.98 10.53
N GLU A 202 5.06 9.20 10.06
CA GLU A 202 4.78 9.58 8.68
C GLU A 202 5.50 10.87 8.29
N ALA A 203 5.45 11.90 9.14
CA ALA A 203 6.15 13.16 8.90
C ALA A 203 7.69 12.99 8.81
N ALA A 204 8.27 12.08 9.59
CA ALA A 204 9.71 11.79 9.54
C ALA A 204 10.13 11.07 8.24
N HIS A 205 9.22 10.32 7.61
CA HIS A 205 9.47 9.62 6.35
C HIS A 205 9.09 10.42 5.09
N VAL A 206 8.60 11.65 5.26
CA VAL A 206 8.28 12.53 4.12
C VAL A 206 9.57 13.02 3.46
N ILE A 207 9.70 12.77 2.16
CA ILE A 207 10.76 13.37 1.33
C ILE A 207 10.29 14.78 0.90
N PRO A 208 11.03 15.85 1.22
CA PRO A 208 10.72 17.20 0.76
C PRO A 208 10.80 17.32 -0.77
N PRO A 209 10.07 18.26 -1.38
CA PRO A 209 10.22 18.54 -2.81
C PRO A 209 11.65 18.97 -3.13
N ILE A 210 12.19 18.45 -4.22
CA ILE A 210 13.54 18.79 -4.67
C ILE A 210 13.47 19.85 -5.77
N LYS A 211 14.54 20.63 -5.89
CA LYS A 211 14.69 21.62 -6.94
C LYS A 211 15.46 21.01 -8.11
N SER A 212 14.86 21.02 -9.30
CA SER A 212 15.53 20.53 -10.50
C SER A 212 16.63 21.49 -10.97
N GLU A 213 17.81 20.96 -11.30
CA GLU A 213 18.92 21.74 -11.88
C GLU A 213 18.57 22.34 -13.25
N GLU A 214 17.72 21.69 -14.04
CA GLU A 214 17.44 22.10 -15.43
C GLU A 214 16.34 23.16 -15.56
N SER A 215 15.31 23.08 -14.72
CA SER A 215 14.09 23.89 -14.88
C SER A 215 13.87 24.89 -13.74
N ASN A 216 14.69 24.86 -12.68
CA ASN A 216 14.52 25.69 -11.47
C ASN A 216 13.13 25.52 -10.80
N SER A 217 12.37 24.51 -11.23
CA SER A 217 11.04 24.16 -10.77
C SER A 217 11.09 23.14 -9.63
N LEU A 218 10.05 23.15 -8.79
CA LEU A 218 9.91 22.22 -7.67
C LEU A 218 9.31 20.90 -8.18
N ILE A 219 10.05 19.80 -8.00
CA ILE A 219 9.58 18.46 -8.31
C ILE A 219 8.96 17.87 -7.04
N THR A 220 7.68 17.51 -7.13
CA THR A 220 6.92 16.87 -6.04
C THR A 220 6.63 15.39 -6.28
N ASP A 221 6.76 14.90 -7.52
CA ASP A 221 6.49 13.50 -7.87
C ASP A 221 7.59 12.56 -7.35
N PRO A 222 7.27 11.55 -6.53
CA PRO A 222 8.23 10.58 -6.01
C PRO A 222 9.05 9.86 -7.10
N ILE A 223 8.45 9.58 -8.26
CA ILE A 223 9.14 8.86 -9.34
C ILE A 223 10.23 9.74 -9.93
N GLU A 224 9.90 10.99 -10.24
CA GLU A 224 10.86 11.97 -10.77
C GLU A 224 11.91 12.38 -9.73
N ILE A 225 11.54 12.43 -8.45
CA ILE A 225 12.49 12.61 -7.35
C ILE A 225 13.51 11.47 -7.32
N ASN A 226 13.06 10.21 -7.36
CA ASN A 226 13.94 9.05 -7.38
C ASN A 226 14.83 9.01 -8.62
N LYS A 227 14.29 9.33 -9.80
CA LYS A 227 15.09 9.45 -11.04
C LYS A 227 16.14 10.54 -10.92
N SER A 228 15.79 11.69 -10.33
CA SER A 228 16.72 12.80 -10.11
C SER A 228 17.85 12.41 -9.16
N PHE A 229 17.54 11.74 -8.04
CA PHE A 229 18.56 11.19 -7.14
C PHE A 229 19.43 10.14 -7.83
N ALA A 230 18.82 9.21 -8.57
CA ALA A 230 19.56 8.20 -9.31
C ALA A 230 20.52 8.84 -10.33
N ARG A 231 20.07 9.86 -11.08
CA ARG A 231 20.90 10.59 -12.04
C ARG A 231 22.04 11.35 -11.37
N PHE A 232 21.76 12.00 -10.24
CA PHE A 232 22.77 12.74 -9.47
C PHE A 232 23.88 11.80 -8.98
N TYR A 233 23.52 10.71 -8.30
CA TYR A 233 24.50 9.75 -7.80
C TYR A 233 25.19 9.00 -8.94
N PHE A 234 24.46 8.67 -10.01
CA PHE A 234 25.07 8.10 -11.22
C PHE A 234 26.19 9.01 -11.73
N LYS A 235 25.93 10.31 -11.90
CA LYS A 235 26.94 11.29 -12.33
C LYS A 235 28.08 11.42 -11.33
N LEU A 236 27.79 11.48 -10.02
CA LEU A 236 28.79 11.61 -8.96
C LEU A 236 29.77 10.42 -8.92
N TYR A 237 29.25 9.22 -9.16
CA TYR A 237 30.05 7.99 -9.20
C TYR A 237 30.48 7.58 -10.61
N THR A 238 30.13 8.37 -11.63
CA THR A 238 30.70 8.20 -12.97
C THR A 238 32.13 8.74 -12.89
N PRO A 239 33.15 7.91 -13.08
CA PRO A 239 34.52 8.38 -13.01
C PRO A 239 34.76 9.42 -14.11
N GLU A 240 35.29 10.58 -13.75
CA GLU A 240 35.57 11.69 -14.67
C GLU A 240 36.68 11.37 -15.68
N ALA A 241 37.41 10.27 -15.47
CA ALA A 241 38.37 9.71 -16.40
C ALA A 241 38.25 8.18 -16.39
N GLU A 242 38.40 7.53 -17.55
CA GLU A 242 38.78 6.12 -17.59
C GLU A 242 39.98 5.97 -16.65
N ALA A 243 39.83 5.15 -15.61
CA ALA A 243 40.92 4.82 -14.71
C ALA A 243 42.08 4.36 -15.58
N MET A 244 43.06 5.26 -15.76
CA MET A 244 44.22 5.02 -16.60
C MET A 244 45.04 4.00 -15.81
N SER A 245 44.77 2.70 -16.01
CA SER A 245 45.35 1.60 -15.23
C SER A 245 46.86 1.73 -15.08
N ASN A 246 47.50 2.34 -16.09
CA ASN A 246 48.92 2.69 -16.11
C ASN A 246 49.37 3.59 -14.94
N ILE A 247 48.58 4.60 -14.55
CA ILE A 247 48.89 5.52 -13.44
C ILE A 247 48.74 4.81 -12.10
N ILE A 248 47.70 3.97 -11.95
CA ILE A 248 47.47 3.19 -10.74
C ILE A 248 48.61 2.17 -10.57
N GLU A 249 49.02 1.49 -11.64
CA GLU A 249 50.17 0.59 -11.61
C GLU A 249 51.49 1.32 -11.32
N GLU A 250 51.71 2.51 -11.86
CA GLU A 250 52.87 3.35 -11.51
C GLU A 250 52.86 3.78 -10.04
N PHE A 251 51.70 4.09 -9.47
CA PHE A 251 51.55 4.47 -8.07
C PHE A 251 51.72 3.28 -7.11
N LEU A 252 51.24 2.09 -7.49
CA LEU A 252 51.30 0.89 -6.65
C LEU A 252 52.67 0.19 -6.69
N LYS A 253 53.44 0.29 -7.79
CA LYS A 253 54.78 -0.31 -7.91
C LYS A 253 55.79 0.08 -6.82
N PRO A 254 55.89 1.36 -6.39
CA PRO A 254 56.82 1.74 -5.33
C PRO A 254 56.32 1.42 -3.92
N LEU A 255 55.06 1.02 -3.74
CA LEU A 255 54.52 0.68 -2.43
C LEU A 255 54.91 -0.75 -2.07
N THR A 256 55.91 -0.92 -1.21
CA THR A 256 56.17 -2.20 -0.53
C THR A 256 55.07 -2.46 0.49
N ILE A 257 54.02 -3.16 0.07
CA ILE A 257 52.98 -3.63 0.98
C ILE A 257 53.62 -4.68 1.91
N PRO A 258 53.67 -4.46 3.23
CA PRO A 258 54.22 -5.43 4.16
C PRO A 258 53.39 -6.71 4.08
N GLN A 259 54.02 -7.80 3.65
CA GLN A 259 53.40 -9.12 3.65
C GLN A 259 53.57 -9.74 5.04
N LEU A 260 52.50 -10.34 5.55
CA LEU A 260 52.55 -11.09 6.82
C LEU A 260 53.56 -12.23 6.70
N THR A 261 54.42 -12.38 7.70
CA THR A 261 55.30 -13.55 7.81
C THR A 261 54.46 -14.81 7.98
N GLU A 262 54.99 -15.97 7.61
CA GLU A 262 54.28 -17.26 7.74
C GLU A 262 53.83 -17.50 9.18
N GLU A 263 54.66 -17.15 10.17
CA GLU A 263 54.31 -17.23 11.59
C GLU A 263 53.10 -16.36 11.97
N GLN A 264 53.01 -15.15 11.43
CA GLN A 264 51.87 -14.26 11.67
C GLN A 264 50.60 -14.77 11.00
N ARG A 265 50.72 -15.40 9.83
CA ARG A 265 49.60 -16.02 9.11
C ARG A 265 49.08 -17.23 9.88
N ASP A 266 49.97 -18.10 10.33
CA ASP A 266 49.62 -19.29 11.11
C ASP A 266 48.96 -18.92 12.45
N CYS A 267 49.43 -17.86 13.11
CA CYS A 267 48.77 -17.33 14.31
C CYS A 267 47.37 -16.76 14.04
N LEU A 268 47.14 -16.12 12.89
CA LEU A 268 45.84 -15.54 12.51
C LEU A 268 44.85 -16.58 11.97
N GLU A 269 45.35 -17.67 11.38
CA GLU A 269 44.54 -18.80 10.89
C GLU A 269 44.27 -19.86 11.98
N ALA A 270 44.91 -19.75 13.15
CA ALA A 270 44.66 -20.61 14.29
C ALA A 270 43.21 -20.46 14.83
N PRO A 271 42.62 -21.53 15.38
CA PRO A 271 41.29 -21.47 15.96
C PRO A 271 41.27 -20.55 17.20
N ILE A 272 40.25 -19.68 17.27
CA ILE A 272 40.07 -18.70 18.35
C ILE A 272 40.02 -19.42 19.70
N SER A 273 40.86 -18.97 20.64
CA SER A 273 40.95 -19.54 21.98
C SER A 273 39.98 -18.89 22.97
N GLU A 274 39.56 -19.64 23.99
CA GLU A 274 38.70 -19.11 25.06
C GLU A 274 39.34 -17.92 25.81
N ALA A 275 40.67 -17.91 25.92
CA ALA A 275 41.41 -16.84 26.57
C ALA A 275 41.33 -15.51 25.80
N GLU A 276 41.39 -15.56 24.46
CA GLU A 276 41.22 -14.38 23.59
C GLU A 276 39.82 -13.81 23.71
N VAL A 277 38.80 -14.67 23.73
CA VAL A 277 37.40 -14.25 23.92
C VAL A 277 37.23 -13.55 25.27
N LEU A 278 37.77 -14.11 26.35
CA LEU A 278 37.71 -13.49 27.68
C LEU A 278 38.48 -12.18 27.77
N ALA A 279 39.65 -12.07 27.13
CA ALA A 279 40.42 -10.83 27.06
C ALA A 279 39.68 -9.74 26.29
N THR A 280 39.03 -10.11 25.17
CA THR A 280 38.24 -9.18 24.36
C THR A 280 37.03 -8.68 25.14
N ILE A 281 36.28 -9.57 25.80
CA ILE A 281 35.14 -9.22 26.68
C ILE A 281 35.57 -8.25 27.78
N ARG A 282 36.75 -8.43 28.38
CA ARG A 282 37.29 -7.54 29.40
C ARG A 282 37.75 -6.19 28.85
N SER A 283 38.19 -6.14 27.59
CA SER A 283 38.63 -4.91 26.92
C SER A 283 37.49 -4.08 26.35
N MET A 284 36.30 -4.67 26.16
CA MET A 284 35.13 -3.94 25.69
C MET A 284 34.70 -2.92 26.75
N THR A 285 34.66 -1.65 26.35
CA THR A 285 34.09 -0.60 27.19
C THR A 285 32.61 -0.88 27.40
N SER A 286 32.18 -0.82 28.66
CA SER A 286 30.79 -0.95 29.05
C SER A 286 30.00 0.31 28.67
N ASP A 287 29.82 0.59 27.38
CA ASP A 287 28.82 1.55 26.94
C ASP A 287 27.44 0.89 26.98
N LYS A 288 26.99 0.65 28.22
CA LYS A 288 25.57 0.62 28.54
C LYS A 288 25.19 2.00 29.06
N ASN A 289 24.95 2.92 28.13
CA ASN A 289 24.12 4.08 28.36
C ASN A 289 23.00 4.09 27.30
N ALA A 290 21.78 3.94 27.82
CA ALA A 290 20.46 4.19 27.22
C ALA A 290 19.96 3.28 26.09
#